data_AF-A0A9D1L3N7-F1
#
_entry.id   AF-A0A9D1L3N7-F1
#
_cell.length_a   1.000
_cell.length_b   1.000
_cell.length_c   1.000
_cell.angle_alpha   90.00
_cell.angle_beta   90.00
_cell.angle_gamma   90.00
#
_symmetry.space_group_name_H-M   'P 1'
#
loop_
_entity.id
_entity.type
_entity.pdbx_description
1 polymer ?
#
loop_
_entity_poly.entity_id
_entity_poly.type
_entity_poly.pdbx_seq_one_letter_code
_entity_poly.pdbx_strand_id
1 'polypeptide(L)'
;MDLLKKDYWWVWLILMFITQGLAIFALAASLHAYDKNAWYANWVYWVIGIICCLFPAMVMLTVLMFQLTVVIADRLEVPGREIYTSPYTWILCLVVPILGWTLLIVMELYLAIEILVQLYRGKGEQYM
;
A
#
# COMPACT_ATOMS: atom_id res chain seq x y z
N MET A 1 -22.47 -21.84 -8.20
CA MET A 1 -21.23 -22.12 -8.96
C MET A 1 -20.09 -22.03 -7.97
N ASP A 2 -19.25 -23.04 -7.92
CA ASP A 2 -18.20 -23.14 -6.90
C ASP A 2 -16.92 -22.47 -7.42
N LEU A 3 -16.73 -21.20 -7.08
CA LEU A 3 -15.67 -20.34 -7.62
C LEU A 3 -14.26 -20.81 -7.22
N LEU A 4 -14.15 -21.72 -6.25
CA LEU A 4 -12.87 -22.28 -5.81
C LEU A 4 -12.36 -23.44 -6.68
N LYS A 5 -13.17 -23.95 -7.64
CA LYS A 5 -12.72 -25.03 -8.53
C LYS A 5 -11.60 -24.53 -9.42
N LYS A 6 -10.66 -25.43 -9.73
CA LYS A 6 -9.51 -25.12 -10.57
C LYS A 6 -9.95 -24.45 -11.88
N ASP A 7 -11.05 -24.89 -12.48
CA ASP A 7 -11.53 -24.40 -13.78
C ASP A 7 -11.95 -22.92 -13.78
N TYR A 8 -12.18 -22.33 -12.60
CA TYR A 8 -12.54 -20.92 -12.42
C TYR A 8 -11.37 -20.03 -11.97
N TRP A 9 -10.13 -20.52 -11.97
CA TRP A 9 -8.94 -19.72 -11.58
C TRP A 9 -8.83 -18.38 -12.35
N TRP A 10 -9.20 -18.38 -13.63
CA TRP A 10 -9.17 -17.21 -14.49
C TRP A 10 -10.22 -16.15 -14.12
N VAL A 11 -11.33 -16.56 -13.50
CA VAL A 11 -12.34 -15.63 -12.97
C VAL A 11 -11.72 -14.82 -11.83
N TRP A 12 -10.96 -15.48 -10.94
CA TRP A 12 -10.23 -14.80 -9.88
C TRP A 12 -9.14 -13.87 -10.43
N LEU A 13 -8.45 -14.24 -11.51
CA LEU A 13 -7.51 -13.34 -12.18
C LEU A 13 -8.20 -12.05 -12.68
N ILE A 14 -9.32 -12.18 -13.40
CA ILE A 14 -10.09 -11.03 -13.90
C ILE A 14 -10.60 -10.17 -12.75
N LEU A 15 -11.16 -10.79 -11.70
CA LEU A 15 -11.67 -10.08 -10.53
C LEU A 15 -10.55 -9.34 -9.80
N MET A 16 -9.40 -9.97 -9.56
CA MET A 16 -8.24 -9.34 -8.94
C MET A 16 -7.76 -8.14 -9.76
N PHE A 17 -7.77 -8.22 -11.10
CA PHE A 17 -7.37 -7.10 -11.95
C PHE A 17 -8.38 -5.95 -11.93
N ILE A 18 -9.67 -6.24 -12.16
CA ILE A 18 -10.73 -5.20 -12.23
C ILE A 18 -10.91 -4.50 -10.88
N THR A 19 -10.82 -5.26 -9.78
CA THR A 19 -11.02 -4.73 -8.43
C THR A 19 -9.73 -4.22 -7.79
N GLN A 20 -8.61 -4.18 -8.53
CA GLN A 20 -7.30 -3.80 -8.02
C GLN A 20 -6.92 -4.55 -6.73
N GLY A 21 -7.17 -5.86 -6.69
CA GLY A 21 -6.84 -6.74 -5.57
C GLY A 21 -7.94 -6.88 -4.51
N LEU A 22 -8.98 -6.04 -4.49
CA LEU A 22 -10.04 -6.13 -3.48
C LEU A 22 -10.82 -7.47 -3.50
N ALA A 23 -10.81 -8.19 -4.62
CA ALA A 23 -11.36 -9.54 -4.73
C ALA A 23 -10.72 -10.53 -3.71
N ILE A 24 -9.55 -10.22 -3.14
CA ILE A 24 -8.93 -11.02 -2.08
C ILE A 24 -9.83 -11.16 -0.84
N PHE A 25 -10.63 -10.14 -0.51
CA PHE A 25 -11.54 -10.19 0.63
C PHE A 25 -12.66 -11.21 0.42
N ALA A 26 -13.16 -11.30 -0.81
CA ALA A 26 -14.17 -12.30 -1.19
C ALA A 26 -13.56 -13.71 -1.21
N LEU A 27 -12.34 -13.87 -1.73
CA LEU A 27 -11.63 -15.15 -1.71
C LEU A 27 -11.35 -15.63 -0.28
N ALA A 28 -10.92 -14.73 0.61
CA ALA A 28 -10.72 -15.02 2.03
C ALA A 28 -12.00 -15.46 2.72
N ALA A 29 -13.16 -14.89 2.35
CA ALA A 29 -14.46 -15.34 2.84
C ALA A 29 -14.78 -16.75 2.37
N SER A 30 -14.57 -17.04 1.07
CA SER A 30 -14.78 -18.37 0.49
C SER A 30 -13.89 -19.45 1.10
N LEU A 31 -12.70 -19.09 1.57
CA LEU A 31 -11.76 -20.00 2.24
C LEU A 31 -11.92 -20.03 3.77
N HIS A 32 -12.92 -19.35 4.33
CA HIS A 32 -13.12 -19.22 5.78
C HIS A 32 -11.89 -18.69 6.54
N ALA A 33 -11.11 -17.80 5.92
CA ALA A 33 -9.83 -17.31 6.44
C ALA A 33 -9.94 -16.16 7.46
N TYR A 34 -11.15 -15.66 7.75
CA TYR A 34 -11.36 -14.59 8.73
C TYR A 34 -11.38 -15.11 10.17
N ASP A 35 -10.54 -14.55 11.01
CA ASP A 35 -10.42 -14.80 12.44
C ASP A 35 -10.88 -13.56 13.23
N LYS A 36 -11.80 -13.78 14.19
CA LYS A 36 -12.34 -12.74 15.06
C LYS A 36 -11.33 -12.22 16.08
N ASN A 37 -10.26 -12.97 16.34
CA ASN A 37 -9.20 -12.58 17.28
C ASN A 37 -8.00 -11.90 16.59
N ALA A 38 -8.01 -11.79 15.25
CA ALA A 38 -6.92 -11.19 14.50
C ALA A 38 -6.90 -9.65 14.57
N TRP A 39 -5.76 -9.04 14.26
CA TRP A 39 -5.56 -7.59 14.31
C TRP A 39 -6.55 -6.82 13.41
N TYR A 40 -6.89 -7.37 12.24
CA TYR A 40 -7.84 -6.75 11.31
C TYR A 40 -9.29 -6.75 11.82
N ALA A 41 -9.62 -7.50 12.88
CA ALA A 41 -10.95 -7.46 13.50
C ALA A 41 -11.09 -6.29 14.50
N ASN A 42 -9.98 -5.70 14.96
CA ASN A 42 -9.96 -4.62 15.93
C ASN A 42 -9.84 -3.25 15.23
N TRP A 43 -10.89 -2.43 15.34
CA TRP A 43 -11.02 -1.11 14.69
C TRP A 43 -9.90 -0.13 15.05
N VAL A 44 -9.25 -0.28 16.21
CA VAL A 44 -8.17 0.61 16.65
C VAL A 44 -6.99 0.55 15.68
N TYR A 45 -6.64 -0.64 15.18
CA TYR A 45 -5.54 -0.80 14.22
C TYR A 45 -5.84 -0.14 12.86
N TRP A 46 -7.11 -0.11 12.45
CA TRP A 46 -7.53 0.58 11.23
C TRP A 46 -7.39 2.10 11.36
N VAL A 47 -7.75 2.67 12.50
CA VAL A 47 -7.58 4.10 12.76
C VAL A 47 -6.09 4.47 12.79
N ILE A 48 -5.25 3.64 13.41
CA ILE A 48 -3.79 3.83 13.37
C ILE A 48 -3.28 3.78 11.92
N GLY A 49 -3.73 2.82 11.11
CA GLY A 49 -3.35 2.71 9.70
C GLY A 49 -3.76 3.94 8.87
N ILE A 50 -4.97 4.47 9.08
CA ILE A 50 -5.45 5.69 8.42
C ILE A 50 -4.57 6.88 8.77
N ILE A 51 -4.22 7.05 10.05
CA ILE A 51 -3.30 8.10 10.50
C ILE A 51 -1.93 7.90 9.83
N CYS A 52 -1.38 6.69 9.82
CA CYS A 52 -0.07 6.42 9.23
C CYS A 52 0.00 6.55 7.70
N CYS A 53 -1.11 6.51 6.95
CA CYS A 53 -1.14 6.61 5.48
C CYS A 53 -1.63 7.96 4.93
N LEU A 54 -2.55 8.65 5.60
CA LEU A 54 -2.94 10.03 5.24
C LEU A 54 -1.91 11.07 5.69
N PHE A 55 -1.24 10.81 6.82
CA PHE A 55 -0.24 11.73 7.35
C PHE A 55 1.00 11.87 6.45
N PRO A 56 1.54 10.82 5.79
CA PRO A 56 2.56 10.97 4.75
C PRO A 56 2.16 11.89 3.58
N ALA A 57 0.89 11.86 3.14
CA ALA A 57 0.41 12.77 2.11
C ALA A 57 0.37 14.23 2.61
N MET A 58 -0.04 14.44 3.87
CA MET A 58 0.03 15.75 4.54
C MET A 58 1.49 16.21 4.73
N VAL A 59 2.41 15.30 5.03
CA VAL A 59 3.85 15.56 5.10
C VAL A 59 4.38 16.01 3.75
N MET A 60 4.00 15.34 2.64
CA MET A 60 4.39 15.76 1.28
C MET A 60 3.86 17.16 0.92
N LEU A 61 2.61 17.47 1.32
CA LEU A 61 2.05 18.80 1.13
C LEU A 61 2.79 19.86 1.97
N THR A 62 3.22 19.50 3.17
CA THR A 62 4.05 20.33 4.04
C THR A 62 5.45 20.56 3.45
N VAL A 63 6.07 19.52 2.90
CA VAL A 63 7.36 19.59 2.17
C VAL A 63 7.24 20.54 0.97
N LEU A 64 6.15 20.46 0.19
CA LEU A 64 5.87 21.40 -0.90
C LEU A 64 5.73 22.85 -0.39
N MET A 65 5.04 23.05 0.73
CA MET A 65 4.89 24.36 1.36
C MET A 65 6.24 24.95 1.79
N PHE A 66 7.10 24.14 2.40
CA PHE A 66 8.46 24.54 2.76
C PHE A 66 9.31 24.86 1.52
N GLN A 67 9.20 24.07 0.45
CA GLN A 67 9.94 24.32 -0.80
C GLN A 67 9.59 25.69 -1.38
N LEU A 68 8.29 26.02 -1.43
CA LEU A 68 7.83 27.33 -1.90
C LEU A 68 8.32 28.46 -0.99
N THR A 69 8.34 28.23 0.32
CA THR A 69 8.82 29.22 1.29
C THR A 69 10.32 29.52 1.12
N VAL A 70 11.13 28.49 0.87
CA VAL A 70 12.57 28.65 0.58
C VAL A 70 12.78 29.44 -0.71
N VAL A 71 12.01 29.16 -1.76
CA VAL A 71 12.07 29.92 -3.03
C VAL A 71 11.69 31.39 -2.82
N ILE A 72 10.69 31.67 -2.00
CA ILE A 72 10.29 33.04 -1.66
C ILE A 72 11.38 33.74 -0.85
N ALA A 73 11.95 33.07 0.16
CA ALA A 73 13.00 33.62 1.01
C ALA A 73 14.30 33.90 0.24
N ASP A 74 14.65 33.05 -0.72
CA ASP A 74 15.79 33.25 -1.61
C ASP A 74 15.63 34.52 -2.46
N ARG A 75 14.44 34.71 -3.06
CA ARG A 75 14.09 35.90 -3.85
C ARG A 75 14.04 37.20 -3.06
N LEU A 76 13.78 37.11 -1.75
CA LEU A 76 13.72 38.26 -0.83
C LEU A 76 15.06 38.49 -0.09
N GLU A 77 16.11 37.74 -0.43
CA GLU A 77 17.44 37.82 0.18
C GLU A 77 17.47 37.65 1.70
N VAL A 78 16.63 36.74 2.22
CA VAL A 78 16.55 36.46 3.66
C VAL A 78 17.88 35.86 4.16
N PRO A 79 18.45 36.36 5.27
CA PRO A 79 19.69 35.84 5.83
C PRO A 79 19.54 34.37 6.28
N GLY A 80 20.49 33.51 5.92
CA GLY A 80 20.46 32.07 6.22
C GLY A 80 19.79 31.18 5.15
N ARG A 81 19.37 31.75 4.01
CA ARG A 81 18.74 31.05 2.87
C ARG A 81 19.53 29.82 2.36
N GLU A 82 20.85 29.83 2.51
CA GLU A 82 21.79 28.83 1.95
C GLU A 82 21.63 27.42 2.56
N ILE A 83 21.12 27.33 3.79
CA ILE A 83 20.95 26.06 4.51
C ILE A 83 19.75 25.28 3.93
N TYR A 84 18.70 25.99 3.54
CA TYR A 84 17.42 25.41 3.12
C TYR A 84 17.33 25.21 1.60
N THR A 85 18.17 25.89 0.81
CA THR A 85 18.32 25.65 -0.63
C THR A 85 19.18 24.42 -0.96
N SER A 86 19.90 23.86 0.02
CA SER A 86 20.75 22.68 -0.16
C SER A 86 19.94 21.40 -0.46
N PRO A 87 20.16 20.73 -1.61
CA PRO A 87 19.46 19.49 -1.99
C PRO A 87 19.66 18.34 -0.99
N TYR A 88 20.79 18.32 -0.27
CA TYR A 88 21.11 17.28 0.72
C TYR A 88 20.14 17.29 1.91
N THR A 89 19.66 18.46 2.31
CA THR A 89 18.66 18.62 3.38
C THR A 89 17.33 17.96 3.00
N TRP A 90 16.95 17.99 1.72
CA TRP A 90 15.71 17.41 1.20
C TRP A 90 15.81 15.90 1.01
N ILE A 91 16.96 15.41 0.52
CA ILE A 91 17.21 13.99 0.32
C ILE A 91 17.14 13.23 1.65
N LEU A 92 17.69 13.79 2.73
CA LEU A 92 17.65 13.19 4.07
C LEU A 92 16.20 13.05 4.61
N CYS A 93 15.31 13.97 4.25
CA CYS A 93 13.89 13.94 4.62
C CYS A 93 13.05 12.96 3.79
N LEU A 94 13.46 12.64 2.55
CA LEU A 94 12.68 11.84 1.58
C LEU A 94 13.05 10.35 1.51
N VAL A 95 14.20 9.94 2.06
CA VAL A 95 14.67 8.54 1.97
C VAL A 95 13.90 7.58 2.89
N VAL A 96 13.23 8.08 3.94
CA VAL A 96 12.56 7.26 4.97
C VAL A 96 11.26 6.56 4.49
N PRO A 97 10.44 7.08 3.55
CA PRO A 97 9.23 6.37 3.10
C PRO A 97 9.45 5.44 1.90
N ILE A 98 10.30 5.80 0.93
CA ILE A 98 10.26 5.20 -0.42
C ILE A 98 10.66 3.72 -0.44
N LEU A 99 11.73 3.34 0.27
CA LEU A 99 12.22 1.95 0.30
C LEU A 99 11.17 0.98 0.90
N GLY A 100 10.42 1.41 1.91
CA GLY A 100 9.37 0.61 2.52
C GLY A 100 8.23 0.30 1.55
N TRP A 101 7.77 1.31 0.80
CA TRP A 101 6.70 1.14 -0.19
C TRP A 101 7.12 0.22 -1.33
N THR A 102 8.36 0.33 -1.83
CA THR A 102 8.84 -0.55 -2.91
C THR A 102 8.86 -2.02 -2.48
N LEU A 103 9.33 -2.31 -1.27
CA LEU A 103 9.32 -3.68 -0.73
C LEU A 103 7.90 -4.22 -0.54
N LEU A 104 6.98 -3.38 -0.07
CA LEU A 104 5.58 -3.74 0.12
C LEU A 104 4.89 -4.10 -1.21
N ILE A 105 5.10 -3.29 -2.26
CA ILE A 105 4.54 -3.54 -3.60
C ILE A 105 5.07 -4.86 -4.18
N VAL A 106 6.38 -5.13 -4.07
CA VAL A 106 6.98 -6.37 -4.58
C VAL A 106 6.39 -7.59 -3.87
N MET A 107 6.24 -7.51 -2.54
CA MET A 107 5.64 -8.58 -1.75
C MET A 107 4.17 -8.81 -2.12
N GLU A 108 3.39 -7.75 -2.31
CA GLU A 108 1.98 -7.84 -2.69
C GLU A 108 1.80 -8.52 -4.06
N LEU A 109 2.60 -8.14 -5.05
CA LEU A 109 2.59 -8.77 -6.38
C LEU A 109 2.94 -10.27 -6.30
N TYR A 110 3.97 -10.62 -5.53
CA TYR A 110 4.35 -12.02 -5.33
C TYR A 110 3.20 -12.84 -4.74
N LEU A 111 2.56 -12.36 -3.67
CA LEU A 111 1.46 -13.05 -3.02
C LEU A 111 0.23 -13.19 -3.93
N ALA A 112 -0.14 -12.13 -4.65
CA ALA A 112 -1.26 -12.17 -5.58
C ALA A 112 -1.08 -13.21 -6.68
N ILE A 113 0.13 -13.30 -7.26
CA ILE A 113 0.47 -14.29 -8.29
C ILE A 113 0.43 -15.71 -7.70
N GLU A 114 1.04 -15.93 -6.54
CA GLU A 114 1.10 -17.27 -5.94
C GLU A 114 -0.30 -17.78 -5.58
N ILE A 115 -1.19 -16.93 -5.07
CA ILE A 115 -2.59 -17.30 -4.79
C ILE A 115 -3.28 -17.80 -6.06
N LEU A 116 -3.12 -17.10 -7.18
CA LEU A 116 -3.68 -17.52 -8.47
C LEU A 116 -3.07 -18.84 -8.97
N VAL A 117 -1.77 -19.05 -8.78
CA VAL A 117 -1.09 -20.31 -9.10
C VAL A 117 -1.65 -21.48 -8.26
N GLN A 118 -1.92 -21.27 -6.97
CA GLN A 118 -2.49 -22.31 -6.12
C GLN A 118 -3.95 -22.63 -6.47
N LEU A 119 -4.74 -21.62 -6.87
CA LEU A 119 -6.08 -21.83 -7.42
C LEU A 119 -6.04 -22.62 -8.73
N TYR A 120 -5.12 -22.28 -9.65
CA TYR A 120 -4.89 -23.02 -10.89
C TYR A 120 -4.48 -24.49 -10.63
N ARG A 121 -3.71 -24.75 -9.57
CA ARG A 121 -3.32 -26.11 -9.12
C ARG A 121 -4.45 -26.88 -8.42
N GLY A 122 -5.63 -26.29 -8.27
CA GLY A 122 -6.79 -26.92 -7.64
C GLY A 122 -6.72 -27.01 -6.11
N LYS A 123 -5.78 -26.32 -5.46
CA LYS A 123 -5.70 -26.34 -3.98
C LYS A 123 -6.88 -25.62 -3.31
N GLY A 124 -7.69 -24.85 -4.05
CA GLY A 124 -8.91 -24.25 -3.52
C GLY A 124 -10.03 -25.27 -3.25
N GLU A 125 -9.99 -26.42 -3.92
CA GLU A 125 -11.06 -27.44 -3.87
C GLU A 125 -11.16 -28.15 -2.52
N GLN A 126 -10.10 -28.11 -1.70
CA GLN A 126 -10.10 -28.71 -0.36
C GLN A 126 -10.94 -27.94 0.67
N TYR A 127 -11.41 -26.73 0.33
CA TYR A 127 -12.17 -25.84 1.21
C TYR A 127 -13.65 -25.72 0.82
N MET A 128 -14.13 -26.59 -0.08
CA MET A 128 -15.54 -26.78 -0.42
C MET A 128 -16.19 -27.81 0.50
#